data_AF-A0A2T7P6X5-F1
#
_entry.id   AF-A0A2T7P6X5-F1
#
_cell.length_a   1.000
_cell.length_b   1.000
_cell.length_c   1.000
_cell.angle_alpha   90.00
_cell.angle_beta   90.00
_cell.angle_gamma   90.00
#
_symmetry.space_group_name_H-M   'P 1'
#
loop_
_entity.id
_entity.type
_entity.pdbx_description
1 polymer ?
#
loop_
_entity_poly.entity_id
_entity_poly.type
_entity_poly.pdbx_seq_one_letter_code
_entity_poly.pdbx_strand_id
1 'polypeptide(L)'
;MTSLLEMLDINTGLALGVVVLSLLWWFSVRRPAGAPPGPWLAVPLLGHLLLMMKKDPRQQFAAWRRQYGVVDTSGAVWKDQRKVAIYILRELGMGKNVLAVKVQEEIKEYIRVISESQGQPLDLSHFTKVSMSNNICSILFGKRFEYLLFFPIMD
;
A
#
# COMPACT_ATOMS: atom_id res chain seq x y z
N MET A 1 17.20 21.37 -50.29
CA MET A 1 18.17 20.65 -49.43
C MET A 1 17.89 20.83 -47.94
N THR A 2 17.29 21.95 -47.52
CA THR A 2 16.86 22.24 -46.14
C THR A 2 15.66 21.41 -45.67
N SER A 3 14.68 21.15 -46.54
CA SER A 3 13.43 20.44 -46.20
C SER A 3 13.60 18.95 -45.87
N LEU A 4 14.65 18.29 -46.40
CA LEU A 4 14.96 16.88 -46.12
C LEU A 4 15.68 16.70 -44.78
N LEU A 5 16.46 17.70 -44.35
CA LEU A 5 17.10 17.74 -43.03
C LEU A 5 16.05 17.95 -41.92
N GLU A 6 15.06 18.83 -42.14
CA GLU A 6 13.95 19.03 -41.19
C GLU A 6 13.03 17.81 -41.05
N MET A 7 12.76 17.07 -42.15
CA MET A 7 12.04 15.80 -42.07
C MET A 7 12.84 14.70 -41.35
N LEU A 8 14.17 14.70 -41.48
CA LEU A 8 15.02 13.76 -40.78
C LEU A 8 14.99 14.05 -39.26
N ASP A 9 14.99 15.31 -38.84
CA ASP A 9 14.90 15.70 -37.44
C ASP A 9 13.55 15.34 -36.80
N ILE A 10 12.42 15.56 -37.49
CA ILE A 10 11.10 15.24 -36.93
C ILE A 10 10.86 13.73 -36.86
N ASN A 11 11.27 12.97 -37.87
CA ASN A 11 11.14 11.51 -37.88
C ASN A 11 12.08 10.86 -36.86
N THR A 12 13.29 11.39 -36.69
CA THR A 12 14.22 10.91 -35.65
C THR A 12 13.70 11.22 -34.25
N GLY A 13 13.14 12.43 -34.04
CA GLY A 13 12.47 12.79 -32.79
C GLY A 13 11.27 11.90 -32.47
N LEU A 14 10.43 11.60 -33.47
CA LEU A 14 9.30 10.67 -33.33
C LEU A 14 9.78 9.24 -33.01
N ALA A 15 10.83 8.75 -33.68
CA ALA A 15 11.39 7.44 -33.43
C ALA A 15 11.94 7.32 -32.00
N LEU A 16 12.69 8.32 -31.52
CA LEU A 16 13.18 8.37 -30.14
C LEU A 16 12.02 8.41 -29.14
N GLY A 17 10.97 9.20 -29.41
CA GLY A 17 9.75 9.24 -28.60
C GLY A 17 9.08 7.86 -28.49
N VAL A 18 8.92 7.15 -29.61
CA VAL A 18 8.36 5.79 -29.63
C VAL A 18 9.23 4.81 -28.84
N VAL A 19 10.55 4.88 -28.97
CA VAL A 19 11.48 4.02 -28.22
C VAL A 19 11.38 4.30 -26.72
N VAL A 20 11.40 5.58 -26.31
CA VAL A 20 11.27 5.97 -24.90
C VAL A 20 9.92 5.51 -24.34
N LEU A 21 8.81 5.76 -25.04
CA LEU A 21 7.48 5.30 -24.61
C LEU A 21 7.40 3.78 -24.54
N SER A 22 8.01 3.07 -25.49
CA SER A 22 8.06 1.61 -25.49
C SER A 22 8.89 1.06 -24.32
N LEU A 23 9.99 1.71 -23.98
CA LEU A 23 10.82 1.35 -22.82
C LEU A 23 10.12 1.66 -21.50
N LEU A 24 9.46 2.82 -21.40
CA LEU A 24 8.63 3.18 -20.24
C LEU A 24 7.46 2.20 -20.07
N TRP A 25 6.80 1.84 -21.17
CA TRP A 25 5.73 0.85 -21.17
C TRP A 25 6.24 -0.53 -20.77
N TRP A 26 7.35 -0.97 -21.36
CA TRP A 26 8.01 -2.22 -20.99
C TRP A 26 8.33 -2.24 -19.50
N PHE A 27 8.96 -1.20 -18.96
CA PHE A 27 9.31 -1.12 -17.55
C PHE A 27 8.08 -1.09 -16.62
N SER A 28 7.02 -0.39 -17.02
CA SER A 28 5.78 -0.28 -16.25
C SER A 28 4.97 -1.58 -16.23
N VAL A 29 5.01 -2.35 -17.33
CA VAL A 29 4.28 -3.63 -17.45
C VAL A 29 5.11 -4.81 -16.96
N ARG A 30 6.45 -4.71 -16.93
CA ARG A 30 7.30 -5.76 -16.39
C ARG A 30 7.09 -5.86 -14.88
N ARG A 31 6.58 -7.01 -14.45
CA ARG A 31 6.51 -7.35 -13.02
C ARG A 31 7.81 -8.01 -12.58
N PRO A 32 8.46 -7.53 -11.50
CA PRO A 32 9.63 -8.19 -10.97
C PRO A 32 9.25 -9.58 -10.43
N ALA A 33 10.17 -10.53 -10.51
CA ALA A 33 9.97 -11.86 -9.98
C ALA A 33 9.67 -11.77 -8.47
N GLY A 34 8.63 -12.47 -8.02
CA GLY A 34 8.20 -12.46 -6.60
C GLY A 34 7.26 -11.32 -6.21
N ALA A 35 6.89 -10.43 -7.14
CA ALA A 35 5.83 -9.46 -6.88
C ALA A 35 4.48 -10.15 -6.64
N PRO A 36 3.61 -9.60 -5.78
CA PRO A 36 2.28 -10.14 -5.56
C PRO A 36 1.43 -10.07 -6.84
N PRO A 37 0.46 -10.97 -7.00
CA PRO A 37 -0.45 -10.95 -8.13
C PRO A 37 -1.36 -9.72 -8.08
N GLY A 38 -1.83 -9.31 -9.25
CA GLY A 38 -2.65 -8.12 -9.40
C GLY A 38 -3.05 -7.86 -10.85
N PRO A 39 -3.70 -6.73 -11.16
CA PRO A 39 -4.21 -6.40 -12.49
C PRO A 39 -3.08 -6.08 -13.47
N TRP A 40 -3.03 -6.78 -14.60
CA TRP A 40 -1.91 -6.77 -15.55
C TRP A 40 -1.60 -5.37 -16.14
N LEU A 41 -2.60 -4.49 -16.23
CA LEU A 41 -2.45 -3.17 -16.83
C LEU A 41 -2.07 -2.12 -15.78
N ALA A 42 -0.80 -1.70 -15.79
CA ALA A 42 -0.31 -0.51 -15.09
C ALA A 42 0.33 0.42 -16.13
N VAL A 43 -0.34 1.53 -16.47
CA VAL A 43 0.21 2.48 -17.44
C VAL A 43 1.37 3.28 -16.83
N PRO A 44 2.38 3.69 -17.62
CA PRO A 44 3.46 4.52 -17.12
C PRO A 44 2.95 5.78 -16.42
N LEU A 45 3.59 6.18 -15.30
CA LEU A 45 3.26 7.32 -14.43
C LEU A 45 1.91 7.24 -13.69
N LEU A 46 0.87 6.74 -14.35
CA LEU A 46 -0.51 6.76 -13.85
C LEU A 46 -0.92 5.44 -13.16
N GLY A 47 -0.16 4.35 -13.38
CA GLY A 47 -0.40 3.04 -12.77
C GLY A 47 -1.78 2.48 -13.12
N HIS A 48 -2.57 2.14 -12.09
CA HIS A 48 -3.94 1.62 -12.25
C HIS A 48 -5.02 2.70 -12.21
N LEU A 49 -4.67 3.99 -12.20
CA LEU A 49 -5.65 5.07 -12.04
C LEU A 49 -6.75 5.05 -13.13
N LEU A 50 -6.39 4.68 -14.37
CA LEU A 50 -7.37 4.55 -15.46
C LEU A 50 -8.40 3.45 -15.19
N LEU A 51 -8.02 2.39 -14.47
CA LEU A 51 -8.96 1.35 -14.05
C LEU A 51 -9.86 1.89 -12.93
N MET A 52 -9.31 2.68 -12.00
CA MET A 52 -10.05 3.29 -10.89
C MET A 52 -11.04 4.36 -11.34
N MET A 53 -10.75 5.13 -12.40
CA MET A 53 -11.65 6.18 -12.89
C MET A 53 -12.97 5.64 -13.47
N LYS A 54 -13.06 4.34 -13.81
CA LYS A 54 -14.26 3.75 -14.45
C LYS A 54 -15.30 3.21 -13.48
N LYS A 55 -14.95 2.94 -12.21
CA LYS A 55 -15.82 2.33 -11.21
C LYS A 55 -15.63 3.02 -9.87
N ASP A 56 -16.58 2.89 -8.94
CA ASP A 56 -16.33 3.28 -7.55
C ASP A 56 -15.05 2.54 -7.07
N PRO A 57 -13.99 3.27 -6.67
CA PRO A 57 -12.73 2.67 -6.25
C PRO A 57 -12.93 1.58 -5.19
N ARG A 58 -13.86 1.76 -4.27
CA ARG A 58 -14.14 0.79 -3.19
C ARG A 58 -14.64 -0.53 -3.75
N GLN A 59 -15.53 -0.49 -4.74
CA GLN A 59 -16.04 -1.70 -5.38
C GLN A 59 -14.95 -2.40 -6.19
N GLN A 60 -14.08 -1.63 -6.85
CA GLN A 60 -12.97 -2.20 -7.60
C GLN A 60 -11.95 -2.89 -6.71
N PHE A 61 -11.52 -2.25 -5.61
CA PHE A 61 -10.64 -2.89 -4.63
C PHE A 61 -11.30 -4.13 -4.01
N ALA A 62 -12.61 -4.10 -3.73
CA ALA A 62 -13.32 -5.28 -3.26
C ALA A 62 -13.29 -6.43 -4.28
N ALA A 63 -13.43 -6.13 -5.57
CA ALA A 63 -13.31 -7.13 -6.64
C ALA A 63 -11.89 -7.71 -6.71
N TRP A 64 -10.85 -6.86 -6.62
CA TRP A 64 -9.46 -7.33 -6.61
C TRP A 64 -9.13 -8.15 -5.36
N ARG A 65 -9.66 -7.81 -4.18
CA ARG A 65 -9.47 -8.63 -2.96
C ARG A 65 -9.98 -10.05 -3.14
N ARG A 66 -11.14 -10.24 -3.79
CA ARG A 66 -11.68 -11.57 -4.10
C ARG A 66 -10.84 -12.36 -5.10
N GLN A 67 -10.04 -11.67 -5.92
CA GLN A 67 -9.23 -12.32 -6.95
C GLN A 67 -7.77 -12.57 -6.51
N TYR A 68 -7.20 -11.66 -5.72
CA TYR A 68 -5.76 -11.64 -5.40
C TYR A 68 -5.48 -11.57 -3.90
N GLY A 69 -6.48 -11.36 -3.05
CA GLY A 69 -6.30 -11.12 -1.62
C GLY A 69 -6.09 -12.39 -0.80
N VAL A 70 -5.42 -12.27 0.34
CA VAL A 70 -5.15 -13.40 1.24
C VAL A 70 -6.39 -13.89 2.02
N VAL A 71 -7.40 -13.04 2.19
CA VAL A 71 -8.61 -13.35 2.99
C VAL A 71 -9.74 -13.91 2.12
N ASP A 72 -10.00 -13.28 0.97
CA ASP A 72 -11.18 -13.56 0.16
C ASP A 72 -10.92 -14.55 -1.00
N THR A 73 -9.73 -15.16 -1.07
CA THR A 73 -9.38 -16.18 -2.09
C THR A 73 -9.32 -17.58 -1.50
N SER A 74 -9.36 -18.61 -2.36
CA SER A 74 -9.27 -20.02 -1.97
C SER A 74 -8.33 -20.81 -2.88
N GLY A 75 -8.06 -22.08 -2.54
CA GLY A 75 -7.25 -22.98 -3.37
C GLY A 75 -5.76 -22.59 -3.43
N ALA A 76 -5.15 -22.71 -4.61
CA ALA A 76 -3.72 -22.44 -4.81
C ALA A 76 -3.36 -20.98 -4.56
N VAL A 77 -4.20 -20.04 -5.02
CA VAL A 77 -3.99 -18.60 -4.86
C VAL A 77 -3.87 -18.22 -3.38
N TRP A 78 -4.80 -18.71 -2.54
CA TRP A 78 -4.75 -18.48 -1.10
C TRP A 78 -3.48 -19.05 -0.46
N LYS A 79 -3.07 -20.27 -0.84
CA LYS A 79 -1.86 -20.91 -0.30
C LYS A 79 -0.62 -20.07 -0.60
N ASP A 80 -0.50 -19.58 -1.83
CA ASP A 80 0.63 -18.75 -2.26
C ASP A 80 0.62 -17.39 -1.56
N GLN A 81 -0.53 -16.71 -1.52
CA GLN A 81 -0.65 -15.42 -0.81
C GLN A 81 -0.35 -15.54 0.67
N ARG A 82 -0.89 -16.57 1.34
CA ARG A 82 -0.65 -16.81 2.76
C ARG A 82 0.82 -17.08 3.05
N LYS A 83 1.51 -17.86 2.19
CA LYS A 83 2.94 -18.14 2.34
C LYS A 83 3.77 -16.84 2.29
N VAL A 84 3.50 -15.99 1.30
CA VAL A 84 4.18 -14.69 1.16
C VAL A 84 3.88 -13.77 2.34
N ALA A 85 2.61 -13.65 2.75
CA ALA A 85 2.23 -12.81 3.88
C ALA A 85 2.90 -13.25 5.21
N ILE A 86 2.91 -14.55 5.51
CA ILE A 86 3.57 -15.08 6.71
C ILE A 86 5.09 -14.84 6.64
N TYR A 87 5.70 -15.01 5.47
CA TYR A 87 7.12 -14.72 5.27
C TYR A 87 7.42 -13.26 5.58
N ILE A 88 6.69 -12.31 4.98
CA ILE A 88 6.85 -10.87 5.24
C ILE A 88 6.68 -10.56 6.73
N LEU A 89 5.64 -11.11 7.38
CA LEU A 89 5.43 -10.88 8.81
C LEU A 89 6.59 -11.38 9.67
N ARG A 90 7.18 -12.54 9.35
CA ARG A 90 8.36 -13.05 10.06
C ARG A 90 9.60 -12.18 9.86
N GLU A 91 9.79 -11.67 8.64
CA GLU A 91 10.86 -10.70 8.35
C GLU A 91 10.67 -9.40 9.15
N LEU A 92 9.44 -8.91 9.26
CA LEU A 92 9.06 -7.75 10.07
C LEU A 92 9.08 -8.02 11.59
N GLY A 93 9.42 -9.24 12.02
CA GLY A 93 9.64 -9.55 13.43
C GLY A 93 8.51 -10.32 14.12
N MET A 94 7.52 -10.82 13.40
CA MET A 94 6.52 -11.75 13.94
C MET A 94 7.20 -13.05 14.40
N GLY A 95 7.00 -13.40 15.67
CA GLY A 95 7.67 -14.55 16.30
C GLY A 95 9.09 -14.24 16.82
N LYS A 96 9.53 -12.98 16.75
CA LYS A 96 10.73 -12.46 17.44
C LYS A 96 10.31 -11.48 18.55
N ASN A 97 11.25 -11.07 19.39
CA ASN A 97 11.00 -10.05 20.42
C ASN A 97 10.70 -8.64 19.85
N VAL A 98 10.97 -8.39 18.56
CA VAL A 98 10.73 -7.09 17.90
C VAL A 98 9.26 -6.67 18.01
N LEU A 99 8.33 -7.60 17.74
CA LEU A 99 6.90 -7.32 17.84
C LEU A 99 6.48 -7.01 19.29
N ALA A 100 7.04 -7.75 20.26
CA ALA A 100 6.77 -7.52 21.67
C ALA A 100 7.26 -6.13 22.12
N VAL A 101 8.43 -5.69 21.66
CA VAL A 101 8.94 -4.33 21.92
C VAL A 101 8.01 -3.27 21.36
N LYS A 102 7.50 -3.45 20.13
CA LYS A 102 6.54 -2.51 19.52
C LYS A 102 5.24 -2.42 20.31
N VAL A 103 4.70 -3.55 20.76
CA VAL A 103 3.51 -3.58 21.62
C VAL A 103 3.78 -2.90 22.96
N GLN A 104 4.96 -3.09 23.56
CA GLN A 104 5.34 -2.41 24.80
C GLN A 104 5.48 -0.89 24.62
N GLU A 105 6.04 -0.43 23.49
CA GLU A 105 6.10 0.99 23.13
C GLU A 105 4.68 1.58 23.00
N GLU A 106 3.74 0.85 22.40
CA GLU A 106 2.35 1.27 22.27
C GLU A 106 1.64 1.34 23.63
N ILE A 107 1.85 0.35 24.51
CA ILE A 107 1.27 0.33 25.86
C ILE A 107 1.72 1.55 26.67
N LYS A 108 3.00 1.94 26.59
CA LYS A 108 3.52 3.13 27.29
C LYS A 108 2.78 4.39 26.87
N GLU A 109 2.56 4.56 25.57
CA GLU A 109 1.82 5.71 25.05
C GLU A 109 0.33 5.64 25.41
N TYR A 110 -0.27 4.46 25.33
CA TYR A 110 -1.67 4.25 25.68
C TYR A 110 -1.94 4.65 27.15
N ILE A 111 -1.06 4.23 28.07
CA ILE A 111 -1.13 4.62 29.49
C ILE A 111 -0.93 6.13 29.66
N ARG A 112 0.03 6.71 28.94
CA ARG A 112 0.31 8.16 28.98
C ARG A 112 -0.96 8.95 28.64
N VAL A 113 -1.61 8.63 27.54
CA VAL A 113 -2.83 9.31 27.09
C VAL A 113 -3.97 9.19 28.11
N ILE A 114 -4.15 8.01 28.71
CA ILE A 114 -5.14 7.82 29.78
C ILE A 114 -4.80 8.68 31.00
N SER A 115 -3.52 8.75 31.38
CA SER A 115 -3.09 9.56 32.53
C SER A 115 -3.25 11.07 32.29
N GLU A 116 -3.04 11.53 31.06
CA GLU A 116 -3.20 12.94 30.67
C GLU A 116 -4.68 13.36 30.61
N SER A 117 -5.62 12.40 30.54
CA SER A 117 -7.05 12.69 30.49
C SER A 117 -7.62 13.22 31.82
N GLN A 118 -6.86 13.21 32.93
CA GLN A 118 -7.17 13.84 34.23
C GLN A 118 -8.62 13.63 34.73
N GLY A 119 -9.20 12.45 34.50
CA GLY A 119 -10.55 12.11 34.94
C GLY A 119 -11.69 12.59 34.03
N GLN A 120 -11.39 13.17 32.87
CA GLN A 120 -12.39 13.44 31.85
C GLN A 120 -12.96 12.13 31.27
N PRO A 121 -14.25 12.11 30.88
CA PRO A 121 -14.84 10.96 30.20
C PRO A 121 -14.05 10.62 28.94
N LEU A 122 -13.53 9.39 28.87
CA LEU A 122 -12.74 8.89 27.75
C LEU A 122 -13.45 7.70 27.10
N ASP A 123 -13.63 7.73 25.77
CA ASP A 123 -14.09 6.55 25.04
C ASP A 123 -12.96 5.53 24.87
N LEU A 124 -12.78 4.67 25.88
CA LEU A 124 -11.79 3.60 25.86
C LEU A 124 -11.91 2.67 24.64
N SER A 125 -13.11 2.52 24.06
CA SER A 125 -13.30 1.70 22.85
C SER A 125 -12.57 2.31 21.66
N HIS A 126 -12.72 3.63 21.47
CA HIS A 126 -12.01 4.36 20.42
C HIS A 126 -10.50 4.32 20.61
N PHE A 127 -9.98 4.66 21.80
CA PHE A 127 -8.55 4.64 22.07
C PHE A 127 -7.94 3.25 21.85
N THR A 128 -8.66 2.18 22.26
CA THR A 128 -8.18 0.81 22.05
C THR A 128 -8.10 0.46 20.56
N LYS A 129 -9.06 0.90 19.75
CA LYS A 129 -9.02 0.70 18.27
C LYS A 129 -7.83 1.42 17.63
N VAL A 130 -7.54 2.65 18.05
CA VAL A 130 -6.37 3.41 17.59
C VAL A 130 -5.08 2.69 17.99
N SER A 131 -4.98 2.22 19.24
CA SER A 131 -3.84 1.45 19.75
C SER A 131 -3.56 0.18 18.96
N MET A 132 -4.61 -0.62 18.70
CA MET A 132 -4.49 -1.83 17.88
C MET A 132 -4.03 -1.51 16.45
N SER A 133 -4.54 -0.43 15.87
CA SER A 133 -4.14 0.02 14.54
C SER A 133 -2.68 0.48 14.52
N ASN A 134 -2.24 1.22 15.54
CA ASN A 134 -0.85 1.67 15.66
C ASN A 134 0.14 0.53 15.82
N ASN A 135 -0.22 -0.54 16.53
CA ASN A 135 0.61 -1.76 16.55
C ASN A 135 0.85 -2.27 15.13
N ILE A 136 -0.20 -2.43 14.34
CA ILE A 136 -0.11 -2.89 12.94
C ILE A 136 0.69 -1.90 12.07
N CYS A 137 0.38 -0.60 12.16
CA CYS A 137 1.04 0.44 11.36
C CYS A 137 2.52 0.60 11.71
N SER A 138 2.89 0.47 12.98
CA SER A 138 4.29 0.53 13.40
C SER A 138 5.12 -0.62 12.80
N ILE A 139 4.52 -1.79 12.63
CA ILE A 139 5.17 -2.97 12.04
C ILE A 139 5.27 -2.82 10.52
N LEU A 140 4.19 -2.39 9.87
CA LEU A 140 4.11 -2.33 8.41
C LEU A 140 4.78 -1.10 7.81
N PHE A 141 4.64 0.06 8.44
CA PHE A 141 5.07 1.35 7.92
C PHE A 141 6.18 2.01 8.74
N GLY A 142 6.55 1.41 9.88
CA GLY A 142 7.54 2.00 10.79
C GLY A 142 7.04 3.28 11.48
N LYS A 143 5.75 3.61 11.36
CA LYS A 143 5.16 4.85 11.88
C LYS A 143 3.89 4.57 12.67
N ARG A 144 3.66 5.41 13.68
CA ARG A 144 2.46 5.42 14.52
C ARG A 144 1.65 6.67 14.21
N PHE A 145 0.34 6.59 14.38
CA PHE A 145 -0.55 7.72 14.31
C PHE A 145 -0.78 8.29 15.71
N GLU A 146 -0.89 9.61 15.80
CA GLU A 146 -1.21 10.27 17.06
C GLU A 146 -2.66 9.98 17.45
N TYR A 147 -2.89 9.81 18.75
CA TYR A 147 -4.24 9.60 19.29
C TYR A 147 -5.16 10.81 19.09
N LEU A 148 -4.59 12.02 19.11
CA LEU A 148 -5.32 13.28 18.99
C LEU A 148 -5.78 13.59 17.56
N LEU A 149 -5.11 13.03 16.55
CA LEU A 149 -5.45 13.23 15.14
C LEU A 149 -6.85 12.67 14.77
N PHE A 150 -7.39 11.76 15.58
CA PHE A 150 -8.71 11.17 15.37
C PHE A 150 -9.83 11.84 16.20
N PHE A 151 -9.50 12.80 17.07
CA PHE A 151 -10.50 13.53 17.87
C PHE A 151 -11.42 14.42 17.01
N PRO A 152 -10.95 15.20 16.02
CA PRO A 152 -11.81 16.12 15.28
C PRO A 152 -12.45 15.56 14.00
N ILE A 153 -12.24 14.28 13.65
CA ILE A 153 -12.69 13.71 12.35
C ILE A 153 -14.07 13.04 12.46
N MET A 154 -14.62 12.87 13.67
CA MET A 154 -15.87 12.11 13.90
C MET A 154 -16.89 12.79 14.82
N ASP A 155 -16.79 14.12 14.97
CA ASP A 155 -17.90 14.96 15.44
C ASP A 155 -18.70 15.53 14.26
#